data_AF-A0A7T2YQG8-F1
#
_entry.id   AF-A0A7T2YQG8-F1
#
_cell.length_a   1.000
_cell.length_b   1.000
_cell.length_c   1.000
_cell.angle_alpha   90.00
_cell.angle_beta   90.00
_cell.angle_gamma   90.00
#
_symmetry.space_group_name_H-M   'P 1'
#
loop_
_entity.id
_entity.type
_entity.pdbx_description
1 polymer ?
#
loop_
_entity_poly.entity_id
_entity_poly.type
_entity_poly.pdbx_seq_one_letter_code
_entity_poly.pdbx_strand_id
1 'polypeptide(L)'
;MSCEQLVPAFIALNRLKRSRDLCKAVVLVGFNKVCGTRDFDNELDRRALCELFCCCMTCGLGQRCVAGVVMEADGFEGYRGYYKQEVPYLNKAPVMSRNEPVRPTRSRPAGSRIPDVVVVKNPRLPPVLDNVQRVYEMKFPGDKFSSEFGPDGKMQFQAYSDIFKEKFFKDALDAGSCACEGDGETTNEGVLNQAMRWQANREKEIYLAERVNADTAAAIGAAAGASALGRVLRGVGAVGTALARVLGVTF
;
A
#
# COMPACT_ATOMS: atom_id res chain seq x y z
N MET A 1 -14.74 -14.15 -10.58
CA MET A 1 -13.77 -13.07 -10.83
C MET A 1 -12.63 -13.24 -9.85
N SER A 2 -11.38 -13.16 -10.30
CA SER A 2 -10.21 -13.25 -9.41
C SER A 2 -9.95 -11.90 -8.75
N CYS A 3 -9.60 -11.90 -7.47
CA CYS A 3 -9.20 -10.67 -6.76
C CYS A 3 -7.76 -10.26 -7.04
N GLU A 4 -7.02 -11.03 -7.84
CA GLU A 4 -5.68 -10.68 -8.34
C GLU A 4 -5.67 -9.34 -9.08
N GLN A 5 -6.80 -8.92 -9.66
CA GLN A 5 -6.95 -7.59 -10.25
C GLN A 5 -6.72 -6.43 -9.26
N LEU A 6 -6.77 -6.70 -7.94
CA LEU A 6 -6.48 -5.71 -6.90
C LEU A 6 -4.98 -5.61 -6.58
N VAL A 7 -4.14 -6.52 -7.06
CA VAL A 7 -2.67 -6.46 -6.86
C VAL A 7 -2.09 -5.15 -7.39
N PRO A 8 -2.36 -4.72 -8.65
CA PRO A 8 -1.94 -3.41 -9.15
C PRO A 8 -2.45 -2.25 -8.29
N ALA A 9 -3.65 -2.36 -7.74
CA ALA A 9 -4.24 -1.31 -6.91
C ALA A 9 -3.53 -1.17 -5.56
N PHE A 10 -3.15 -2.27 -4.91
CA PHE A 10 -2.30 -2.22 -3.72
C PHE A 10 -0.90 -1.73 -4.02
N ILE A 11 -0.32 -2.06 -5.18
CA ILE A 11 0.97 -1.49 -5.63
C ILE A 11 0.85 0.03 -5.77
N ALA A 12 -0.20 0.49 -6.46
CA ALA A 12 -0.50 1.92 -6.62
C ALA A 12 -0.69 2.61 -5.26
N LEU A 13 -1.44 2.00 -4.34
CA LEU A 13 -1.66 2.53 -3.00
C LEU A 13 -0.35 2.63 -2.20
N ASN A 14 0.51 1.60 -2.25
CA ASN A 14 1.84 1.64 -1.63
C ASN A 14 2.70 2.81 -2.13
N ARG A 15 2.67 3.07 -3.45
CA ARG A 15 3.37 4.20 -4.06
C ARG A 15 2.76 5.53 -3.66
N LEU A 16 1.43 5.63 -3.65
CA LEU A 16 0.69 6.82 -3.27
C LEU A 16 0.91 7.20 -1.81
N LYS A 17 0.93 6.24 -0.89
CA LYS A 17 1.25 6.47 0.53
C LYS A 17 2.66 7.02 0.77
N ARG A 18 3.60 6.82 -0.17
CA ARG A 18 4.95 7.39 -0.14
C ARG A 18 5.05 8.73 -0.87
N SER A 19 4.04 9.09 -1.65
CA SER A 19 4.06 10.29 -2.46
C SER A 19 3.56 11.51 -1.67
N ARG A 20 3.85 12.70 -2.18
CA ARG A 20 3.29 13.95 -1.64
C ARG A 20 1.85 14.20 -2.12
N ASP A 21 1.32 13.33 -2.95
CA ASP A 21 0.02 13.49 -3.61
C ASP A 21 -1.11 12.77 -2.87
N LEU A 22 -0.81 11.98 -1.82
CA LEU A 22 -1.81 11.19 -1.08
C LEU A 22 -3.08 12.00 -0.78
N CYS A 23 -2.91 13.17 -0.16
CA CYS A 23 -4.03 14.04 0.23
C CYS A 23 -4.74 14.75 -0.93
N LYS A 24 -4.14 14.76 -2.12
CA LYS A 24 -4.75 15.33 -3.32
C LYS A 24 -5.48 14.25 -4.13
N ALA A 25 -4.91 13.05 -4.15
CA ALA A 25 -5.37 11.94 -4.96
C ALA A 25 -6.46 11.12 -4.27
N VAL A 26 -6.46 11.07 -2.94
CA VAL A 26 -7.44 10.33 -2.16
C VAL A 26 -8.35 11.27 -1.38
N VAL A 27 -9.65 11.14 -1.64
CA VAL A 27 -10.73 11.77 -0.90
C VAL A 27 -11.40 10.70 -0.05
N LEU A 28 -11.32 10.87 1.26
CA LEU A 28 -12.00 10.04 2.25
C LEU A 28 -13.10 10.88 2.89
N VAL A 29 -14.35 10.72 2.44
CA VAL A 29 -15.48 11.44 3.05
C VAL A 29 -15.52 11.18 4.55
N GLY A 30 -15.62 12.28 5.31
CA GLY A 30 -15.50 12.32 6.78
C GLY A 30 -14.08 12.59 7.29
N PHE A 31 -13.04 12.35 6.49
CA PHE A 31 -11.63 12.39 6.90
C PHE A 31 -10.76 13.40 6.10
N ASN A 32 -11.33 14.08 5.11
CA ASN A 32 -10.60 15.03 4.26
C ASN A 32 -9.84 16.12 5.05
N LYS A 33 -10.44 16.62 6.15
CA LYS A 33 -9.83 17.68 6.99
C LYS A 33 -8.64 17.18 7.82
N VAL A 34 -8.46 15.87 7.94
CA VAL A 34 -7.42 15.24 8.77
C VAL A 34 -6.41 14.47 7.94
N CYS A 35 -6.30 14.75 6.64
CA CYS A 35 -5.32 14.06 5.80
C CYS A 35 -3.88 14.25 6.31
N GLY A 36 -3.09 13.18 6.25
CA GLY A 36 -1.72 13.13 6.80
C GLY A 36 -1.66 12.85 8.30
N THR A 37 -2.81 12.64 8.96
CA THR A 37 -2.85 12.15 10.34
C THR A 37 -2.91 10.62 10.39
N ARG A 38 -2.59 10.06 11.55
CA ARG A 38 -2.72 8.62 11.82
C ARG A 38 -4.15 8.11 11.62
N ASP A 39 -5.15 8.93 11.91
CA ASP A 39 -6.56 8.54 11.79
C ASP A 39 -6.98 8.47 10.31
N PHE A 40 -6.49 9.39 9.48
CA PHE A 40 -6.64 9.30 8.03
C PHE A 40 -5.97 8.03 7.48
N ASP A 41 -4.72 7.76 7.87
CA ASP A 41 -4.00 6.57 7.39
C ASP A 41 -4.69 5.28 7.81
N ASN A 42 -5.16 5.21 9.06
CA ASN A 42 -5.91 4.05 9.54
C ASN A 42 -7.21 3.84 8.75
N GLU A 43 -7.95 4.90 8.45
CA GLU A 43 -9.19 4.80 7.67
C GLU A 43 -8.93 4.45 6.20
N LEU A 44 -7.87 5.02 5.60
CA LEU A 44 -7.40 4.67 4.26
C LEU A 44 -7.12 3.17 4.17
N ASP A 45 -6.34 2.65 5.14
CA ASP A 45 -5.95 1.24 5.21
C ASP A 45 -7.15 0.33 5.45
N ARG A 46 -8.06 0.74 6.35
CA ARG A 46 -9.29 -0.02 6.64
C ARG A 46 -10.17 -0.15 5.39
N ARG A 47 -10.40 0.94 4.65
CA ARG A 47 -11.22 0.92 3.42
C ARG A 47 -10.59 0.09 2.32
N ALA A 48 -9.29 0.24 2.08
CA ALA A 48 -8.58 -0.57 1.09
C ALA A 48 -8.63 -2.07 1.42
N LEU A 49 -8.45 -2.44 2.70
CA LEU A 49 -8.57 -3.82 3.15
C LEU A 49 -10.01 -4.33 3.10
N CYS A 50 -11.01 -3.48 3.32
CA CYS A 50 -12.41 -3.82 3.14
C CYS A 50 -12.78 -4.10 1.67
N GLU A 51 -12.29 -3.28 0.73
CA GLU A 51 -12.47 -3.54 -0.71
C GLU A 51 -11.89 -4.91 -1.10
N LEU A 52 -10.70 -5.25 -0.56
CA LEU A 52 -10.11 -6.58 -0.73
C LEU A 52 -10.94 -7.68 -0.09
N PHE A 53 -11.39 -7.49 1.16
CA PHE A 53 -12.22 -8.45 1.88
C PHE A 53 -13.50 -8.76 1.10
N CYS A 54 -14.24 -7.74 0.64
CA CYS A 54 -15.48 -7.91 -0.11
C CYS A 54 -15.26 -8.66 -1.43
N CYS A 55 -14.15 -8.39 -2.13
CA CYS A 55 -13.76 -9.18 -3.29
C CYS A 55 -13.53 -10.65 -2.90
N CYS A 56 -12.72 -10.89 -1.87
CA CYS A 56 -12.33 -12.23 -1.44
C CYS A 56 -13.48 -13.06 -0.86
N MET A 57 -14.50 -12.39 -0.32
CA MET A 57 -15.74 -13.02 0.14
C MET A 57 -16.50 -13.60 -1.05
N THR A 58 -16.58 -12.86 -2.16
CA THR A 58 -17.29 -13.28 -3.37
C THR A 58 -16.57 -14.41 -4.13
N CYS A 59 -15.23 -14.47 -4.09
CA CYS A 59 -14.46 -15.49 -4.82
C CYS A 59 -14.32 -16.83 -4.07
N GLY A 60 -14.79 -16.93 -2.82
CA GLY A 60 -14.84 -18.19 -2.06
C GLY A 60 -13.51 -18.70 -1.50
N LEU A 61 -12.43 -17.90 -1.60
CA LEU A 61 -11.10 -18.26 -1.09
C LEU A 61 -10.77 -17.65 0.28
N GLY A 62 -11.62 -16.74 0.78
CA GLY A 62 -11.54 -16.20 2.14
C GLY A 62 -10.17 -15.59 2.46
N GLN A 63 -9.62 -15.94 3.63
CA GLN A 63 -8.32 -15.45 4.11
C GLN A 63 -7.17 -15.76 3.14
N ARG A 64 -7.21 -16.90 2.44
CA ARG A 64 -6.17 -17.26 1.44
C ARG A 64 -6.12 -16.27 0.28
N CYS A 65 -7.27 -15.73 -0.14
CA CYS A 65 -7.32 -14.70 -1.17
C CYS A 65 -6.69 -13.39 -0.70
N VAL A 66 -7.02 -12.95 0.52
CA VAL A 66 -6.45 -11.73 1.11
C VAL A 66 -4.94 -11.84 1.21
N ALA A 67 -4.45 -12.95 1.79
CA ALA A 67 -3.03 -13.21 1.94
C ALA A 67 -2.31 -13.26 0.58
N GLY A 68 -2.93 -13.86 -0.43
CA GLY A 68 -2.39 -13.91 -1.80
C GLY A 68 -2.18 -12.54 -2.40
N VAL A 69 -3.21 -11.69 -2.41
CA VAL A 69 -3.14 -10.33 -3.00
C VAL A 69 -2.12 -9.46 -2.26
N VAL A 70 -2.15 -9.45 -0.92
CA VAL A 70 -1.22 -8.65 -0.12
C VAL A 70 0.22 -9.13 -0.32
N MET A 71 0.45 -10.44 -0.34
CA MET A 71 1.78 -11.03 -0.57
C MET A 71 2.34 -10.65 -1.92
N GLU A 72 1.53 -10.75 -2.98
CA GLU A 72 1.97 -10.46 -4.34
C GLU A 72 2.29 -8.98 -4.52
N ALA A 73 1.42 -8.10 -4.02
CA ALA A 73 1.64 -6.65 -4.04
C ALA A 73 2.89 -6.25 -3.23
N ASP A 74 3.11 -6.83 -2.05
CA ASP A 74 4.32 -6.58 -1.26
C ASP A 74 5.57 -7.13 -1.96
N GLY A 75 5.48 -8.32 -2.56
CA GLY A 75 6.56 -8.93 -3.34
C GLY A 75 7.00 -8.08 -4.54
N PHE A 76 6.04 -7.48 -5.26
CA PHE A 76 6.32 -6.55 -6.35
C PHE A 76 7.09 -5.30 -5.88
N GLU A 77 6.83 -4.85 -4.65
CA GLU A 77 7.53 -3.76 -3.99
C GLU A 77 8.85 -4.20 -3.31
N GLY A 78 9.35 -5.40 -3.62
CA GLY A 78 10.56 -5.96 -3.01
C GLY A 78 10.43 -6.22 -1.51
N TYR A 79 9.22 -6.56 -1.08
CA TYR A 79 8.79 -6.69 0.32
C TYR A 79 8.92 -5.41 1.14
N ARG A 80 8.87 -4.25 0.45
CA ARG A 80 8.91 -2.91 1.05
C ARG A 80 7.62 -2.14 0.85
N GLY A 81 6.48 -2.85 0.86
CA GLY A 81 5.13 -2.29 1.00
C GLY A 81 4.71 -2.12 2.46
N TYR A 82 3.63 -1.37 2.69
CA TYR A 82 3.05 -1.09 4.01
C TYR A 82 2.27 -2.26 4.59
N TYR A 83 1.69 -3.09 3.73
CA TYR A 83 0.81 -4.20 4.12
C TYR A 83 1.61 -5.50 4.13
N LYS A 84 1.53 -6.24 5.24
CA LYS A 84 2.18 -7.54 5.43
C LYS A 84 1.11 -8.56 5.80
N GLN A 85 0.99 -9.61 5.01
CA GLN A 85 0.09 -10.73 5.28
C GLN A 85 0.69 -11.67 6.32
N GLU A 86 -0.16 -12.21 7.19
CA GLU A 86 0.12 -13.36 8.06
C GLU A 86 1.49 -13.30 8.76
N VAL A 87 1.82 -12.17 9.40
CA VAL A 87 3.13 -11.99 10.05
C VAL A 87 3.17 -12.77 11.37
N PRO A 88 4.01 -13.81 11.54
CA PRO A 88 4.08 -14.52 12.81
C PRO A 88 4.85 -13.73 13.87
N TYR A 89 4.27 -13.57 15.05
CA TYR A 89 4.93 -13.01 16.22
C TYR A 89 5.18 -14.09 17.27
N LEU A 90 6.44 -14.23 17.69
CA LEU A 90 6.86 -15.07 18.80
C LEU A 90 7.49 -14.17 19.85
N ASN A 91 7.03 -14.26 21.11
CA ASN A 91 7.51 -13.40 22.20
C ASN A 91 7.49 -11.91 21.85
N LYS A 92 6.39 -11.44 21.23
CA LYS A 92 6.20 -10.04 20.80
C LYS A 92 7.19 -9.53 19.73
N ALA A 93 7.93 -10.42 19.07
CA ALA A 93 8.81 -10.10 17.95
C ALA A 93 8.37 -10.80 16.66
N PRO A 94 8.41 -10.12 15.50
CA PRO A 94 8.11 -10.77 14.23
C PRO A 94 9.16 -11.82 13.89
N VAL A 95 8.74 -12.97 13.38
CA VAL A 95 9.67 -13.99 12.89
C VAL A 95 9.96 -13.72 11.43
N MET A 96 11.18 -13.28 11.15
CA MET A 96 11.64 -12.96 9.79
C MET A 96 12.09 -14.22 9.03
N SER A 97 12.03 -14.17 7.70
CA SER A 97 12.53 -15.24 6.84
C SER A 97 14.05 -15.37 6.98
N ARG A 98 14.54 -16.61 7.10
CA ARG A 98 16.00 -16.89 7.14
C ARG A 98 16.68 -16.64 5.79
N ASN A 99 15.99 -16.92 4.69
CA ASN A 99 16.54 -16.83 3.34
C ASN A 99 16.33 -15.44 2.73
N GLU A 100 15.32 -14.70 3.18
CA GLU A 100 14.98 -13.37 2.68
C GLU A 100 14.64 -12.43 3.86
N PRO A 101 15.65 -11.98 4.65
CA PRO A 101 15.41 -11.26 5.91
C PRO A 101 14.63 -9.96 5.79
N VAL A 102 14.44 -9.45 4.57
CA VAL A 102 13.61 -8.28 4.26
C VAL A 102 12.12 -8.51 4.49
N ARG A 103 11.67 -9.77 4.63
CA ARG A 103 10.25 -10.12 4.84
C ARG A 103 10.01 -11.10 6.00
N PRO A 104 8.81 -11.11 6.59
CA PRO A 104 8.39 -12.16 7.51
C PRO A 104 8.50 -13.57 6.92
N THR A 105 8.68 -14.57 7.78
CA THR A 105 8.63 -15.97 7.35
C THR A 105 7.23 -16.34 6.87
N ARG A 106 7.16 -17.25 5.88
CA ARG A 106 5.89 -17.87 5.45
C ARG A 106 5.55 -19.13 6.24
N SER A 107 6.48 -19.61 7.06
CA SER A 107 6.20 -20.70 7.99
C SER A 107 5.30 -20.21 9.12
N ARG A 108 4.71 -21.16 9.84
CA ARG A 108 3.93 -20.89 11.06
C ARG A 108 4.69 -21.49 12.25
N PRO A 109 5.72 -20.79 12.79
CA PRO A 109 6.47 -21.29 13.94
C PRO A 109 5.54 -21.67 15.10
N ALA A 110 5.82 -22.80 15.75
CA ALA A 110 5.05 -23.22 16.92
C ALA A 110 5.04 -22.12 18.00
N GLY A 111 3.87 -21.85 18.56
CA GLY A 111 3.67 -20.79 19.55
C GLY A 111 3.60 -19.36 18.99
N SER A 112 3.71 -19.18 17.67
CA SER A 112 3.53 -17.85 17.09
C SER A 112 2.05 -17.44 17.03
N ARG A 113 1.82 -16.13 17.12
CA ARG A 113 0.54 -15.46 16.92
C ARG A 113 0.58 -14.75 15.58
N ILE A 114 -0.37 -15.05 14.70
CA ILE A 114 -0.29 -14.72 13.27
C ILE A 114 -1.55 -13.95 12.86
N PRO A 115 -1.56 -12.61 12.97
CA PRO A 115 -2.68 -11.82 12.48
C PRO A 115 -2.77 -11.83 10.96
N ASP A 116 -3.99 -11.63 10.43
CA ASP A 116 -4.23 -11.68 8.99
C ASP A 116 -3.47 -10.60 8.22
N VAL A 117 -3.51 -9.35 8.69
CA VAL A 117 -2.78 -8.23 8.09
C VAL A 117 -2.14 -7.33 9.15
N VAL A 118 -0.86 -7.05 8.96
CA VAL A 118 -0.11 -6.04 9.70
C VAL A 118 0.21 -4.88 8.76
N VAL A 119 -0.18 -3.67 9.16
CA VAL A 119 0.21 -2.44 8.49
C VAL A 119 1.35 -1.79 9.28
N VAL A 120 2.44 -1.48 8.59
CA VAL A 120 3.62 -0.81 9.18
C VAL A 120 3.66 0.68 8.86
N LYS A 121 4.34 1.48 9.70
CA LYS A 121 4.53 2.92 9.51
C LYS A 121 5.59 3.21 8.44
N ASN A 122 6.72 2.50 8.54
CA ASN A 122 7.80 2.57 7.57
C ASN A 122 7.94 1.21 6.86
N PRO A 123 7.64 1.15 5.56
CA PRO A 123 7.60 -0.12 4.84
C PRO A 123 9.00 -0.67 4.54
N ARG A 124 10.06 0.10 4.78
CA ARG A 124 11.46 -0.34 4.64
C ARG A 124 12.03 -0.98 5.92
N LEU A 125 11.26 -1.00 7.01
CA LEU A 125 11.68 -1.58 8.29
C LEU A 125 10.87 -2.86 8.58
N PRO A 126 11.43 -3.82 9.34
CA PRO A 126 10.68 -4.99 9.78
C PRO A 126 9.43 -4.61 10.58
N PRO A 127 8.39 -5.47 10.61
CA PRO A 127 7.16 -5.23 11.37
C PRO A 127 7.38 -5.49 12.88
N VAL A 128 8.39 -4.87 13.49
CA VAL A 128 8.53 -4.86 14.95
C VAL A 128 7.43 -3.99 15.56
N LEU A 129 7.05 -4.23 16.82
CA LEU A 129 5.88 -3.55 17.44
C LEU A 129 5.94 -2.02 17.41
N ASP A 130 7.13 -1.42 17.37
CA ASP A 130 7.30 0.04 17.24
C ASP A 130 7.03 0.55 15.83
N ASN A 131 7.29 -0.29 14.81
CA ASN A 131 7.01 0.01 13.41
C ASN A 131 5.60 -0.42 12.99
N VAL A 132 4.90 -1.25 13.76
CA VAL A 132 3.48 -1.54 13.51
C VAL A 132 2.66 -0.26 13.66
N GLN A 133 1.90 0.08 12.63
CA GLN A 133 0.88 1.12 12.67
C GLN A 133 -0.44 0.54 13.19
N ARG A 134 -0.88 -0.56 12.59
CA ARG A 134 -2.17 -1.20 12.91
C ARG A 134 -2.15 -2.68 12.54
N VAL A 135 -2.93 -3.48 13.25
CA VAL A 135 -3.15 -4.90 12.99
C VAL A 135 -4.63 -5.14 12.76
N TYR A 136 -4.95 -5.84 11.69
CA TYR A 136 -6.29 -6.18 11.28
C TYR A 136 -6.48 -7.69 11.29
N GLU A 137 -7.63 -8.09 11.81
CA GLU A 137 -8.17 -9.43 11.70
C GLU A 137 -9.39 -9.37 10.78
N MET A 138 -9.55 -10.39 9.96
CA MET A 138 -10.67 -10.54 9.04
C MET A 138 -11.45 -11.80 9.40
N LYS A 139 -12.77 -11.68 9.47
CA LYS A 139 -13.66 -12.81 9.76
C LYS A 139 -14.62 -12.97 8.59
N PHE A 140 -14.41 -14.04 7.82
CA PHE A 140 -15.34 -14.42 6.76
C PHE A 140 -16.59 -15.06 7.36
N PRO A 141 -17.69 -15.20 6.60
CA PRO A 141 -18.92 -15.78 7.11
C PRO A 141 -18.69 -17.13 7.82
N GLY A 142 -19.08 -17.20 9.10
CA GLY A 142 -18.88 -18.37 9.96
C GLY A 142 -17.61 -18.32 10.83
N ASP A 143 -16.64 -17.48 10.49
CA ASP A 143 -15.43 -17.28 11.28
C ASP A 143 -15.70 -16.47 12.54
N LYS A 144 -14.95 -16.77 13.60
CA LYS A 144 -14.93 -16.00 14.84
C LYS A 144 -13.51 -15.85 15.34
N PHE A 145 -13.29 -14.93 16.26
CA PHE A 145 -12.08 -14.98 17.06
C PHE A 145 -12.00 -16.33 17.76
N SER A 146 -10.87 -17.02 17.60
CA SER A 146 -10.71 -18.33 18.23
C SER A 146 -10.76 -18.19 19.75
N SER A 147 -11.64 -18.98 20.36
CA SER A 147 -11.74 -19.16 21.81
C SER A 147 -10.79 -20.26 22.32
N GLU A 148 -10.01 -20.87 21.44
CA GLU A 148 -8.99 -21.84 21.83
C GLU A 148 -7.80 -21.13 22.47
N PHE A 149 -7.28 -21.73 23.54
CA PHE A 149 -6.08 -21.24 24.20
C PHE A 149 -4.85 -21.57 23.36
N GLY A 150 -4.07 -20.55 23.03
CA GLY A 150 -2.74 -20.76 22.47
C GLY A 150 -1.71 -21.11 23.55
N PRO A 151 -0.45 -21.34 23.16
CA PRO A 151 0.62 -21.73 24.11
C PRO A 151 0.94 -20.69 25.19
N ASP A 152 0.51 -19.45 25.00
CA ASP A 152 0.60 -18.35 25.98
C ASP A 152 -0.58 -18.33 26.98
N GLY A 153 -1.48 -19.31 26.93
CA GLY A 153 -2.66 -19.40 27.79
C GLY A 153 -3.74 -18.36 27.48
N LYS A 154 -3.73 -17.75 26.29
CA LYS A 154 -4.70 -16.71 25.89
C LYS A 154 -5.54 -17.14 24.69
N MET A 155 -6.77 -16.64 24.63
CA MET A 155 -7.58 -16.69 23.41
C MET A 155 -7.04 -15.70 22.37
N GLN A 156 -7.42 -15.85 21.10
CA GLN A 156 -6.89 -15.05 19.99
C GLN A 156 -7.01 -13.53 20.25
N PHE A 157 -8.22 -13.07 20.60
CA PHE A 157 -8.48 -11.65 20.85
C PHE A 157 -7.64 -11.09 22.02
N GLN A 158 -7.48 -11.86 23.09
CA GLN A 158 -6.70 -11.46 24.27
C GLN A 158 -5.21 -11.39 23.95
N ALA A 159 -4.69 -12.37 23.21
CA ALA A 159 -3.29 -12.39 22.78
C ALA A 159 -2.96 -11.16 21.93
N TYR A 160 -3.77 -10.87 20.90
CA TYR A 160 -3.53 -9.70 20.06
C TYR A 160 -3.71 -8.37 20.79
N SER A 161 -4.70 -8.28 21.70
CA SER A 161 -4.87 -7.11 22.57
C SER A 161 -3.64 -6.86 23.46
N ASP A 162 -2.97 -7.91 23.96
CA ASP A 162 -1.74 -7.78 24.76
C ASP A 162 -0.49 -7.50 23.91
N ILE A 163 -0.36 -8.13 22.74
CA ILE A 163 0.80 -7.98 21.87
C ILE A 163 0.81 -6.58 21.24
N PHE A 164 -0.32 -6.17 20.64
CA PHE A 164 -0.40 -4.97 19.81
C PHE A 164 -1.05 -3.77 20.50
N LYS A 165 -1.71 -3.98 21.65
CA LYS A 165 -2.33 -2.91 22.45
C LYS A 165 -3.26 -2.04 21.60
N GLU A 166 -3.06 -0.73 21.59
CA GLU A 166 -3.83 0.24 20.83
C GLU A 166 -3.72 0.09 19.31
N LYS A 167 -2.72 -0.66 18.82
CA LYS A 167 -2.52 -0.94 17.40
C LYS A 167 -3.41 -2.08 16.89
N PHE A 168 -4.02 -2.88 17.78
CA PHE A 168 -4.97 -3.90 17.37
C PHE A 168 -6.32 -3.26 17.04
N PHE A 169 -6.79 -3.42 15.81
CA PHE A 169 -8.16 -3.06 15.46
C PHE A 169 -9.09 -4.13 16.03
N LYS A 170 -9.82 -3.76 17.08
CA LYS A 170 -10.62 -4.70 17.89
C LYS A 170 -11.87 -5.17 17.17
N ASP A 171 -12.40 -4.34 16.28
CA ASP A 171 -13.53 -4.70 15.42
C ASP A 171 -12.93 -5.44 14.23
N ALA A 172 -13.17 -6.74 14.10
CA ALA A 172 -12.68 -7.46 12.93
C ALA A 172 -13.29 -6.87 11.65
N LEU A 173 -12.55 -6.94 10.54
CA LEU A 173 -13.11 -6.69 9.22
C LEU A 173 -13.98 -7.88 8.83
N ASP A 174 -15.25 -7.62 8.59
CA ASP A 174 -16.26 -8.60 8.24
C ASP A 174 -17.25 -8.00 7.23
N ALA A 175 -18.22 -8.79 6.76
CA ALA A 175 -19.16 -8.36 5.73
C ALA A 175 -19.95 -7.09 6.13
N GLY A 176 -20.30 -6.97 7.41
CA GLY A 176 -21.05 -5.83 7.94
C GLY A 176 -20.19 -4.57 8.08
N SER A 177 -19.04 -4.67 8.76
CA SER A 177 -18.12 -3.54 8.97
C SER A 177 -17.47 -3.03 7.67
N CYS A 178 -17.37 -3.88 6.65
CA CYS A 178 -16.93 -3.52 5.31
C CYS A 178 -18.07 -3.17 4.35
N ALA A 179 -19.34 -3.31 4.76
CA ALA A 179 -20.52 -3.01 3.95
C ALA A 179 -20.52 -3.67 2.56
N CYS A 180 -20.13 -4.95 2.49
CA CYS A 180 -19.96 -5.66 1.22
C CYS A 180 -21.27 -5.90 0.42
N GLU A 181 -22.41 -5.80 1.09
CA GLU A 181 -23.75 -6.03 0.51
C GLU A 181 -24.52 -4.71 0.25
N GLY A 182 -23.84 -3.56 0.33
CA GLY A 182 -24.44 -2.26 0.04
C GLY A 182 -24.88 -2.13 -1.42
N ASP A 183 -26.05 -1.53 -1.62
CA ASP A 183 -26.74 -1.29 -2.89
C ASP A 183 -26.10 -0.16 -3.70
N GLY A 184 -24.79 -0.22 -3.97
CA GLY A 184 -24.14 0.57 -5.03
C GLY A 184 -24.19 2.09 -4.94
N GLU A 185 -24.90 2.69 -3.97
CA GLU A 185 -24.96 4.14 -3.76
C GLU A 185 -23.88 4.63 -2.79
N THR A 186 -22.66 4.09 -2.91
CA THR A 186 -21.50 4.85 -2.44
C THR A 186 -21.24 5.93 -3.47
N THR A 187 -21.74 7.14 -3.22
CA THR A 187 -21.41 8.39 -3.92
C THR A 187 -19.90 8.72 -3.95
N ASN A 188 -19.07 7.86 -3.36
CA ASN A 188 -17.63 8.01 -3.23
C ASN A 188 -16.91 6.81 -3.84
N GLU A 189 -15.95 7.08 -4.71
CA GLU A 189 -15.08 6.09 -5.33
C GLU A 189 -14.22 5.35 -4.29
N GLY A 190 -14.04 4.03 -4.46
CA GLY A 190 -13.18 3.21 -3.62
C GLY A 190 -11.72 3.68 -3.58
N VAL A 191 -11.04 3.48 -2.44
CA VAL A 191 -9.64 3.87 -2.23
C VAL A 191 -8.73 3.20 -3.26
N LEU A 192 -8.96 1.93 -3.58
CA LEU A 192 -8.14 1.21 -4.54
C LEU A 192 -8.32 1.75 -5.97
N ASN A 193 -9.53 2.16 -6.33
CA ASN A 193 -9.80 2.83 -7.60
C ASN A 193 -9.14 4.21 -7.68
N GLN A 194 -9.24 5.00 -6.61
CA GLN A 194 -8.57 6.31 -6.51
C GLN A 194 -7.04 6.17 -6.65
N ALA A 195 -6.44 5.15 -6.01
CA ALA A 195 -5.02 4.85 -6.13
C ALA A 195 -4.63 4.44 -7.55
N MET A 196 -5.42 3.58 -8.21
CA MET A 196 -5.20 3.18 -9.60
C MET A 196 -5.28 4.37 -10.57
N ARG A 197 -6.26 5.26 -10.39
CA ARG A 197 -6.35 6.48 -11.19
C ARG A 197 -5.12 7.36 -11.02
N TRP A 198 -4.65 7.55 -9.79
CA TRP A 198 -3.42 8.31 -9.55
C TRP A 198 -2.21 7.67 -10.26
N GLN A 199 -2.07 6.35 -10.20
CA GLN A 199 -0.99 5.63 -10.86
C GLN A 199 -1.05 5.80 -12.39
N ALA A 200 -2.23 5.65 -12.99
CA ALA A 200 -2.43 5.83 -14.43
C ALA A 200 -2.13 7.26 -14.89
N ASN A 201 -2.57 8.27 -14.13
CA ASN A 201 -2.26 9.67 -14.41
C ASN A 201 -0.75 9.94 -14.35
N ARG A 202 -0.08 9.41 -13.33
CA ARG A 202 1.37 9.53 -13.16
C ARG A 202 2.14 8.87 -14.32
N GLU A 203 1.70 7.70 -14.78
CA GLU A 203 2.32 7.03 -15.94
C GLU A 203 2.13 7.83 -17.22
N LYS A 204 0.94 8.41 -17.42
CA LYS A 204 0.69 9.32 -18.55
C LYS A 204 1.58 10.55 -18.51
N GLU A 205 1.78 11.15 -17.33
CA GLU A 205 2.67 12.30 -17.15
C GLU A 205 4.13 11.95 -17.46
N ILE A 206 4.62 10.79 -17.01
CA ILE A 206 5.97 10.30 -17.31
C ILE A 206 6.14 10.07 -18.82
N TYR A 207 5.19 9.37 -19.45
CA TYR A 207 5.22 9.13 -20.89
C TYR A 207 5.25 10.44 -21.69
N LEU A 208 4.44 11.43 -21.31
CA LEU A 208 4.43 12.74 -21.95
C LEU A 208 5.77 13.46 -21.74
N ALA A 209 6.34 13.41 -20.54
CA ALA A 209 7.64 14.01 -20.26
C ALA A 209 8.78 13.35 -21.07
N GLU A 210 8.77 12.03 -21.20
CA GLU A 210 9.72 11.28 -22.02
C GLU A 210 9.61 11.65 -23.50
N ARG A 211 8.40 11.79 -24.03
CA ARG A 211 8.19 12.25 -25.42
C ARG A 211 8.69 13.67 -25.63
N VAL A 212 8.34 14.61 -24.74
CA VAL A 212 8.81 16.00 -24.83
C VAL A 212 10.34 16.06 -24.80
N ASN A 213 10.97 15.26 -23.95
CA ASN A 213 12.44 15.17 -23.89
C ASN A 213 13.03 14.61 -25.19
N ALA A 214 12.44 13.56 -25.77
CA ALA A 214 12.87 12.98 -27.03
C ALA A 214 12.72 13.96 -28.21
N ASP A 215 11.58 14.64 -28.31
CA ASP A 215 11.31 15.63 -29.36
C ASP A 215 12.24 16.84 -29.22
N THR A 216 12.53 17.28 -28.00
CA THR A 216 13.50 18.36 -27.73
C THR A 216 14.91 17.94 -28.13
N ALA A 217 15.33 16.72 -27.81
CA ALA A 217 16.63 16.19 -28.22
C ALA A 217 16.74 16.07 -29.74
N ALA A 218 15.68 15.62 -30.41
CA ALA A 218 15.61 15.55 -31.87
C ALA A 218 15.66 16.94 -32.51
N ALA A 219 14.94 17.92 -31.96
CA ALA A 219 14.95 19.31 -32.45
C ALA A 219 16.33 19.97 -32.28
N ILE A 220 17.00 19.77 -31.15
CA ILE A 220 18.38 20.25 -30.92
C ILE A 220 19.35 19.55 -31.87
N GLY A 221 19.22 18.23 -32.06
CA GLY A 221 20.04 17.45 -32.99
C GLY A 221 19.86 17.89 -34.45
N ALA A 222 18.61 18.15 -34.86
CA ALA A 222 18.28 18.66 -36.19
C ALA A 222 18.78 20.10 -36.37
N ALA A 223 18.65 20.96 -35.36
CA ALA A 223 19.18 22.32 -35.40
C ALA A 223 20.71 22.32 -35.48
N ALA A 224 21.39 21.45 -34.71
CA ALA A 224 22.85 21.27 -34.77
C ALA A 224 23.33 20.65 -36.09
N GLY A 225 22.55 19.72 -36.67
CA GLY A 225 22.83 19.13 -37.98
C GLY A 225 22.56 20.07 -39.16
N ALA A 226 21.57 20.96 -39.03
CA ALA A 226 21.27 22.02 -40.00
C ALA A 226 22.22 23.22 -39.87
N SER A 227 22.86 23.40 -38.71
CA SER A 227 23.91 24.39 -38.49
C SER A 227 25.31 23.76 -38.60
N ALA A 228 25.62 23.28 -39.80
CA ALA A 228 26.99 23.20 -40.31
C ALA A 228 27.60 24.61 -40.58
N LEU A 229 27.31 25.57 -39.70
CA LEU A 229 27.91 26.90 -39.67
C LEU A 229 28.11 27.29 -38.21
N GLY A 230 29.29 26.89 -37.72
CA GLY A 230 30.16 27.75 -36.92
C GLY A 230 29.66 28.20 -35.55
N ARG A 231 30.29 27.62 -34.52
CA ARG A 231 30.72 28.29 -33.26
C ARG A 231 29.79 29.40 -32.75
N VAL A 232 29.06 29.09 -31.66
CA VAL A 232 28.92 29.88 -30.42
C VAL A 232 27.66 29.40 -29.73
N LEU A 233 27.77 28.42 -28.83
CA LEU A 233 26.84 28.25 -27.70
C LEU A 233 27.57 27.57 -26.51
N ARG A 234 28.72 28.13 -26.11
CA ARG A 234 29.13 28.05 -24.70
C ARG A 234 28.23 29.04 -23.95
N GLY A 235 27.03 28.61 -23.57
CA GLY A 235 26.09 29.49 -22.85
C GLY A 235 24.74 28.90 -22.46
N VAL A 236 24.33 27.74 -22.97
CA VAL A 236 22.96 27.21 -22.70
C VAL A 236 22.92 26.18 -21.56
N GLY A 237 24.01 26.05 -20.78
CA GLY A 237 24.02 25.23 -19.56
C GLY A 237 23.12 25.76 -18.43
N ALA A 238 22.53 26.95 -18.57
CA ALA A 238 21.76 27.61 -17.52
C ALA A 238 20.22 27.55 -17.69
N VAL A 239 19.70 27.07 -18.82
CA VAL A 239 18.23 27.05 -19.05
C VAL A 239 17.59 25.77 -18.51
N GLY A 240 18.32 24.65 -18.48
CA GLY A 240 17.83 23.38 -17.92
C GLY A 240 17.56 23.40 -16.42
N THR A 241 18.24 24.29 -15.67
CA THR A 241 18.07 24.41 -14.21
C THR A 241 16.99 25.41 -13.79
N ALA A 242 16.58 26.33 -14.68
CA ALA A 242 15.53 27.29 -14.36
C ALA A 242 14.12 26.65 -14.34
N LEU A 243 13.81 25.73 -15.28
CA LEU A 243 12.53 25.02 -15.28
C LEU A 243 12.41 24.01 -14.12
N ALA A 244 13.53 23.41 -13.69
CA ALA A 244 13.55 22.49 -12.55
C ALA A 244 13.21 23.21 -11.21
N ARG A 245 13.57 24.49 -11.08
CA ARG A 245 13.22 25.31 -9.91
C ARG A 245 11.76 25.79 -9.90
N VAL A 246 11.15 25.98 -11.08
CA VAL A 246 9.73 26.37 -11.19
C VAL A 246 8.79 25.19 -10.94
N LEU A 247 9.23 23.96 -11.24
CA LEU A 247 8.44 22.73 -11.04
C LEU A 247 8.72 22.00 -9.71
N GLY A 248 9.58 22.52 -8.84
CA GLY A 248 9.77 21.99 -7.48
C GLY A 248 10.31 20.55 -7.41
N VAL A 249 10.95 20.07 -8.47
CA VAL A 249 11.60 18.75 -8.50
C VAL A 249 13.08 18.95 -8.19
N THR A 250 13.43 18.89 -6.91
CA THR A 250 14.82 18.69 -6.46
C THR A 250 15.01 17.21 -6.12
N PHE A 251 16.04 16.60 -6.70
CA PHE A 251 16.61 15.32 -6.26
C PHE A 251 17.18 15.44 -4.83
#